data_AF-A0A7V9Q3Q7-F1
#
_entry.id   AF-A0A7V9Q3Q7-F1
#
_cell.length_a   1.000
_cell.length_b   1.000
_cell.length_c   1.000
_cell.angle_alpha   90.00
_cell.angle_beta   90.00
_cell.angle_gamma   90.00
#
_symmetry.space_group_name_H-M   'P 1'
#
loop_
_entity.id
_entity.type
_entity.pdbx_description
1 polymer ?
#
loop_
_entity_poly.entity_id
_entity_poly.type
_entity_poly.pdbx_seq_one_letter_code
_entity_poly.pdbx_strand_id
1 'polypeptide(L)'
;IIWGLGGHVIKTGLAPLLIDLMRRGYVTAIAANGSVLVHDAEVALVGSTSEDVDATLGAGAFGAAEETGRILNEAAREGAQDNIGLGEALGRKLTRLKPPHAEISLLCAAYEARVPFTAHIAIGADIAHFHPAADGAALGATTHTDFRLLSEIVRRMNGGGVYLNVGSAVILPEIFLKAVTLVRNLGHPLSDFTTANFDFIQSYRPLTNVVRRPVSEGAGRGYAITGHHELTIPLLAAELICGDGVS
;
A
#
# COMPACT_ATOMS: atom_id res chain seq x y z
N ILE A 1 10.82 1.92 7.73
CA ILE A 1 9.52 1.38 8.17
C ILE A 1 8.70 1.01 6.94
N ILE A 2 8.03 -0.15 6.96
CA ILE A 2 7.12 -0.58 5.89
C ILE A 2 5.71 -0.09 6.22
N TRP A 3 5.09 0.63 5.29
CA TRP A 3 3.72 1.15 5.42
C TRP A 3 2.76 0.33 4.55
N GLY A 4 1.98 -0.52 5.20
CA GLY A 4 0.82 -1.19 4.62
C GLY A 4 -0.38 -0.25 4.57
N LEU A 5 -0.91 0.06 3.39
CA LEU A 5 -1.94 1.07 3.19
C LEU A 5 -3.20 0.50 2.52
N GLY A 6 -4.36 0.85 3.08
CA GLY A 6 -5.66 0.75 2.41
C GLY A 6 -6.10 2.07 1.80
N GLY A 7 -6.96 2.02 0.79
CA GLY A 7 -7.39 3.20 0.01
C GLY A 7 -8.00 4.34 0.81
N HIS A 8 -8.58 4.09 1.99
CA HIS A 8 -9.15 5.15 2.82
C HIS A 8 -8.10 6.17 3.28
N VAL A 9 -6.82 5.77 3.43
CA VAL A 9 -5.72 6.67 3.78
C VAL A 9 -5.49 7.73 2.69
N ILE A 10 -5.66 7.36 1.42
CA ILE A 10 -5.56 8.31 0.31
C ILE A 10 -6.81 9.19 0.26
N LYS A 11 -8.00 8.60 0.43
CA LYS A 11 -9.28 9.31 0.43
C LYS A 11 -9.33 10.45 1.47
N THR A 12 -8.70 10.26 2.62
CA THR A 12 -8.66 11.27 3.69
C THR A 12 -7.56 12.32 3.52
N GLY A 13 -6.84 12.32 2.38
CA GLY A 13 -5.84 13.34 2.07
C GLY A 13 -4.53 13.19 2.85
N LEU A 14 -4.20 11.99 3.35
CA LEU A 14 -2.96 11.77 4.11
C LEU A 14 -1.73 11.53 3.23
N ALA A 15 -1.87 11.44 1.90
CA ALA A 15 -0.76 11.21 0.98
C ALA A 15 0.38 12.26 1.12
N PRO A 16 0.13 13.58 1.20
CA PRO A 16 1.19 14.57 1.39
C PRO A 16 1.99 14.38 2.69
N LEU A 17 1.33 13.94 3.78
CA LEU A 17 2.00 13.62 5.03
C LEU A 17 2.91 12.39 4.88
N LEU A 18 2.43 11.33 4.22
CA LEU A 18 3.25 10.16 3.93
C LEU A 18 4.44 10.49 3.02
N ILE A 19 4.26 11.41 2.06
CA ILE A 19 5.34 11.90 1.20
C ILE A 19 6.39 12.66 2.02
N ASP A 20 5.99 13.51 2.99
CA ASP A 20 6.93 14.18 3.89
C ASP A 20 7.70 13.17 4.76
N LEU A 21 7.00 12.20 5.36
CA LEU A 21 7.63 11.12 6.13
C LEU A 21 8.59 10.27 5.28
N MET A 22 8.25 10.06 4.00
CA MET A 22 9.11 9.38 3.04
C MET A 22 10.40 10.16 2.78
N ARG A 23 10.31 11.48 2.56
CA ARG A 23 11.49 12.36 2.39
C ARG A 23 12.39 12.37 3.63
N ARG A 24 11.82 12.18 4.81
CA ARG A 24 12.55 12.07 6.10
C ARG A 24 13.08 10.68 6.40
N GLY A 25 12.80 9.68 5.55
CA GLY A 25 13.29 8.30 5.74
C GLY A 25 12.40 7.43 6.65
N TYR A 26 11.26 7.92 7.12
CA TYR A 26 10.31 7.11 7.90
C TYR A 26 9.40 6.24 7.04
N VAL A 27 9.33 6.45 5.73
CA VAL A 27 8.69 5.52 4.79
C VAL A 27 9.78 4.92 3.91
N THR A 28 10.11 3.65 4.13
CA THR A 28 11.20 2.97 3.39
C THR A 28 10.66 1.94 2.39
N ALA A 29 9.39 1.57 2.51
CA ALA A 29 8.65 0.74 1.57
C ALA A 29 7.15 0.92 1.81
N ILE A 30 6.35 0.74 0.76
CA ILE A 30 4.89 0.80 0.80
C ILE A 30 4.33 -0.52 0.28
N ALA A 31 3.36 -1.09 0.99
CA ALA A 31 2.56 -2.21 0.53
C ALA A 31 1.10 -1.76 0.45
N ALA A 32 0.51 -1.77 -0.74
CA ALA A 32 -0.80 -1.20 -0.99
C ALA A 32 -1.80 -2.29 -1.39
N ASN A 33 -3.06 -2.15 -0.99
CA ASN A 33 -4.14 -2.87 -1.65
C ASN A 33 -4.56 -2.17 -2.95
N GLY A 34 -5.38 -2.83 -3.78
CA GLY A 34 -5.77 -2.29 -5.08
C GLY A 34 -6.48 -0.93 -5.04
N SER A 35 -7.23 -0.60 -3.98
CA SER A 35 -7.93 0.70 -3.91
C SER A 35 -7.00 1.91 -3.74
N VAL A 36 -5.83 1.74 -3.11
CA VAL A 36 -4.80 2.81 -3.07
C VAL A 36 -4.37 3.20 -4.48
N LEU A 37 -4.20 2.22 -5.38
CA LEU A 37 -3.73 2.48 -6.74
C LEU A 37 -4.70 3.37 -7.51
N VAL A 38 -5.99 3.11 -7.33
CA VAL A 38 -7.07 3.84 -8.00
C VAL A 38 -7.14 5.25 -7.46
N HIS A 39 -7.31 5.40 -6.14
CA HIS A 39 -7.48 6.69 -5.52
C HIS A 39 -6.27 7.60 -5.71
N ASP A 40 -5.06 7.05 -5.63
CA ASP A 40 -3.84 7.85 -5.80
C ASP A 40 -3.62 8.25 -7.27
N ALA A 41 -4.00 7.40 -8.23
CA ALA A 41 -3.99 7.74 -9.65
C ALA A 41 -5.01 8.86 -9.97
N GLU A 42 -6.22 8.79 -9.40
CA GLU A 42 -7.22 9.85 -9.51
C GLU A 42 -6.71 11.16 -8.92
N VAL A 43 -6.09 11.11 -7.73
CA VAL A 43 -5.46 12.28 -7.11
C VAL A 43 -4.38 12.87 -8.03
N ALA A 44 -3.52 12.04 -8.63
CA ALA A 44 -2.50 12.52 -9.55
C ALA A 44 -3.11 13.26 -10.76
N LEU A 45 -4.13 12.67 -11.38
CA LEU A 45 -4.71 13.13 -12.64
C LEU A 45 -5.71 14.29 -12.47
N VAL A 46 -6.47 14.30 -11.38
CA VAL A 46 -7.65 15.17 -11.17
C VAL A 46 -7.53 16.05 -9.92
N GLY A 47 -6.66 15.69 -8.97
CA GLY A 47 -6.44 16.44 -7.73
C GLY A 47 -7.36 16.05 -6.57
N SER A 48 -8.31 15.14 -6.80
CA SER A 48 -9.19 14.57 -5.77
C SER A 48 -9.58 13.14 -6.12
N THR A 49 -10.01 12.37 -5.11
CA THR A 49 -10.62 11.04 -5.34
C THR A 49 -12.06 11.20 -5.79
N SER A 50 -12.56 10.28 -6.63
CA SER A 50 -13.99 10.27 -6.97
C SER A 50 -14.82 9.94 -5.71
N GLU A 51 -15.61 10.90 -5.24
CA GLU A 51 -16.06 10.92 -3.83
C GLU A 51 -17.13 9.90 -3.46
N ASP A 52 -17.86 9.31 -4.42
CA ASP A 52 -19.08 8.60 -4.06
C ASP A 52 -19.39 7.37 -4.94
N VAL A 53 -19.09 6.19 -4.39
CA VAL A 53 -19.46 4.89 -4.96
C VAL A 53 -20.99 4.72 -4.95
N ASP A 54 -21.68 5.29 -3.96
CA ASP A 54 -23.15 5.15 -3.83
C ASP A 54 -23.87 6.03 -4.87
N ALA A 55 -23.35 7.22 -5.18
CA ALA A 55 -23.94 8.09 -6.20
C ALA A 55 -23.68 7.63 -7.65
N THR A 56 -22.63 6.85 -7.89
CA THR A 56 -22.21 6.43 -9.24
C THR A 56 -22.72 5.06 -9.68
N LEU A 57 -23.09 4.19 -8.73
CA LEU A 57 -23.73 2.89 -9.01
C LEU A 57 -25.04 3.00 -9.81
N GLY A 58 -25.80 4.09 -9.62
CA GLY A 58 -27.10 4.28 -10.28
C GLY A 58 -27.05 4.87 -11.70
N ALA A 59 -25.95 5.52 -12.08
CA ALA A 59 -25.89 6.36 -13.29
C ALA A 59 -25.05 5.78 -14.44
N GLY A 60 -24.27 4.72 -14.21
CA GLY A 60 -23.41 4.10 -15.25
C GLY A 60 -22.32 5.02 -15.81
N ALA A 61 -22.09 6.20 -15.20
CA ALA A 61 -21.15 7.21 -15.66
C ALA A 61 -19.76 6.97 -15.04
N PHE A 62 -19.03 5.99 -15.57
CA PHE A 62 -17.67 5.63 -15.14
C PHE A 62 -16.57 6.47 -15.82
N GLY A 63 -16.69 7.80 -15.93
CA GLY A 63 -15.72 8.62 -16.72
C GLY A 63 -14.27 8.52 -16.23
N ALA A 64 -14.00 8.93 -14.98
CA ALA A 64 -12.65 8.86 -14.38
C ALA A 64 -12.21 7.43 -14.04
N ALA A 65 -13.18 6.58 -13.73
CA ALA A 65 -12.98 5.17 -13.43
C ALA A 65 -12.61 4.33 -14.67
N GLU A 66 -13.12 4.68 -15.85
CA GLU A 66 -12.73 4.08 -17.14
C GLU A 66 -11.28 4.42 -17.45
N GLU A 67 -10.92 5.71 -17.39
CA GLU A 67 -9.55 6.12 -17.69
C GLU A 67 -8.53 5.52 -16.71
N THR A 68 -8.83 5.58 -15.40
CA THR A 68 -7.97 4.99 -14.36
C THR A 68 -7.87 3.47 -14.51
N GLY A 69 -8.99 2.80 -14.78
CA GLY A 69 -9.04 1.36 -15.03
C GLY A 69 -8.24 0.94 -16.27
N ARG A 70 -8.29 1.74 -17.34
CA ARG A 70 -7.48 1.54 -18.55
C ARG A 70 -5.99 1.73 -18.26
N ILE A 71 -5.60 2.83 -17.61
CA ILE A 71 -4.19 3.12 -17.25
C ILE A 71 -3.62 1.99 -16.39
N LEU A 72 -4.35 1.53 -15.37
CA LEU A 72 -3.92 0.44 -14.49
C LEU A 72 -3.70 -0.86 -15.28
N ASN A 73 -4.66 -1.25 -16.13
CA ASN A 73 -4.53 -2.48 -16.91
C ASN A 73 -3.41 -2.41 -17.97
N GLU A 74 -3.21 -1.26 -18.59
CA GLU A 74 -2.04 -1.04 -19.45
C GLU A 74 -0.73 -1.14 -18.66
N ALA A 75 -0.65 -0.52 -17.48
CA ALA A 75 0.51 -0.64 -16.60
C ALA A 75 0.78 -2.10 -16.21
N ALA A 76 -0.26 -2.88 -15.89
CA ALA A 76 -0.11 -4.30 -15.57
C ALA A 76 0.49 -5.09 -16.74
N ARG A 77 0.02 -4.86 -17.99
CA ARG A 77 0.56 -5.52 -19.19
C ARG A 77 2.01 -5.14 -19.46
N GLU A 78 2.32 -3.85 -19.39
CA GLU A 78 3.70 -3.36 -19.54
C GLU A 78 4.61 -3.91 -18.43
N GLY A 79 4.12 -3.95 -17.18
CA GLY A 79 4.84 -4.47 -16.03
C GLY A 79 5.13 -5.97 -16.15
N ALA A 80 4.17 -6.75 -16.64
CA ALA A 80 4.35 -8.17 -16.90
C ALA A 80 5.40 -8.42 -18.00
N GLN A 81 5.40 -7.61 -19.07
CA GLN A 81 6.41 -7.69 -20.14
C GLN A 81 7.82 -7.35 -19.62
N ASP A 82 7.92 -6.37 -18.73
CA ASP A 82 9.20 -5.89 -18.19
C ASP A 82 9.64 -6.63 -16.91
N ASN A 83 8.86 -7.61 -16.44
CA ASN A 83 9.08 -8.36 -15.19
C ASN A 83 9.18 -7.48 -13.93
N ILE A 84 8.39 -6.41 -13.86
CA ILE A 84 8.30 -5.54 -12.68
C ILE A 84 6.95 -5.71 -11.95
N GLY A 85 6.92 -5.24 -10.71
CA GLY A 85 5.71 -5.25 -9.87
C GLY A 85 4.64 -4.28 -10.37
N LEU A 86 3.39 -4.50 -9.96
CA LEU A 86 2.26 -3.65 -10.37
C LEU A 86 2.40 -2.23 -9.80
N GLY A 87 2.88 -2.09 -8.57
CA GLY A 87 3.12 -0.79 -7.94
C GLY A 87 4.14 0.05 -8.71
N GLU A 88 5.30 -0.55 -9.04
CA GLU A 88 6.32 0.10 -9.87
C GLU A 88 5.80 0.40 -11.28
N ALA A 89 5.10 -0.55 -11.92
CA ALA A 89 4.59 -0.38 -13.27
C ALA A 89 3.61 0.79 -13.37
N LEU A 90 2.69 0.92 -12.39
CA LEU A 90 1.73 2.01 -12.36
C LEU A 90 2.41 3.35 -12.03
N GLY A 91 3.30 3.39 -11.03
CA GLY A 91 4.08 4.60 -10.72
C GLY A 91 4.86 5.09 -11.94
N ARG A 92 5.54 4.19 -12.65
CA ARG A 92 6.24 4.49 -13.90
C ARG A 92 5.32 5.05 -14.97
N LYS A 93 4.15 4.45 -15.17
CA LYS A 93 3.19 4.88 -16.19
C LYS A 93 2.62 6.26 -15.84
N LEU A 94 2.19 6.46 -14.60
CA LEU A 94 1.68 7.75 -14.14
C LEU A 94 2.74 8.85 -14.26
N THR A 95 3.96 8.67 -13.75
CA THR A 95 5.02 9.69 -13.86
C THR A 95 5.32 10.06 -15.33
N ARG A 96 5.25 9.10 -16.27
CA ARG A 96 5.41 9.39 -17.71
C ARG A 96 4.30 10.24 -18.31
N LEU A 97 3.08 10.15 -17.77
CA LEU A 97 1.95 11.00 -18.19
C LEU A 97 2.11 12.46 -17.75
N LYS A 98 3.03 12.75 -16.82
CA LYS A 98 3.23 14.09 -16.22
C LYS A 98 1.91 14.67 -15.71
N PRO A 99 1.23 13.97 -14.78
CA PRO A 99 -0.08 14.36 -14.33
C PRO A 99 0.00 15.69 -13.55
N PRO A 100 -1.04 16.53 -13.61
CA PRO A 100 -1.00 17.91 -13.10
C PRO A 100 -0.79 18.00 -11.58
N HIS A 101 -1.10 16.94 -10.83
CA HIS A 101 -0.99 16.87 -9.37
C HIS A 101 -0.03 15.78 -8.90
N ALA A 102 1.04 15.54 -9.67
CA ALA A 102 2.05 14.52 -9.35
C ALA A 102 2.68 14.70 -7.95
N GLU A 103 2.78 15.94 -7.47
CA GLU A 103 3.40 16.31 -6.20
C GLU A 103 2.64 15.84 -4.95
N ILE A 104 1.35 15.52 -5.09
CA ILE A 104 0.51 14.99 -4.02
C ILE A 104 0.16 13.50 -4.20
N SER A 105 0.62 12.87 -5.29
CA SER A 105 0.47 11.42 -5.54
C SER A 105 1.57 10.64 -4.85
N LEU A 106 1.18 9.69 -4.01
CA LEU A 106 2.10 8.79 -3.32
C LEU A 106 2.80 7.83 -4.29
N LEU A 107 2.13 7.36 -5.34
CA LEU A 107 2.73 6.53 -6.39
C LEU A 107 3.82 7.29 -7.15
N CYS A 108 3.52 8.52 -7.59
CA CYS A 108 4.50 9.35 -8.31
C CYS A 108 5.69 9.66 -7.42
N ALA A 109 5.44 10.08 -6.18
CA ALA A 109 6.50 10.42 -5.23
C ALA A 109 7.37 9.19 -4.89
N ALA A 110 6.78 8.02 -4.65
CA ALA A 110 7.53 6.80 -4.36
C ALA A 110 8.38 6.34 -5.55
N TYR A 111 7.84 6.44 -6.77
CA TYR A 111 8.57 6.10 -7.99
C TYR A 111 9.78 7.03 -8.21
N GLU A 112 9.60 8.34 -8.06
CA GLU A 112 10.68 9.32 -8.18
C GLU A 112 11.75 9.16 -7.09
N ALA A 113 11.33 8.90 -5.84
CA ALA A 113 12.22 8.67 -4.71
C ALA A 113 12.88 7.28 -4.71
N ARG A 114 12.49 6.39 -5.64
CA ARG A 114 12.91 4.98 -5.70
C ARG A 114 12.63 4.22 -4.39
N VAL A 115 11.51 4.56 -3.74
CA VAL A 115 11.00 3.82 -2.59
C VAL A 115 10.16 2.65 -3.11
N PRO A 116 10.44 1.40 -2.71
CA PRO A 116 9.66 0.25 -3.16
C PRO A 116 8.18 0.42 -2.85
N PHE A 117 7.35 0.30 -3.89
CA PHE A 117 5.90 0.32 -3.78
C PHE A 117 5.37 -1.00 -4.34
N THR A 118 4.81 -1.84 -3.49
CA THR A 118 4.16 -3.10 -3.90
C THR A 118 2.65 -2.93 -3.89
N ALA A 119 1.97 -3.49 -4.88
CA ALA A 119 0.53 -3.47 -5.01
C ALA A 119 -0.04 -4.88 -4.98
N HIS A 120 -1.12 -5.04 -4.20
CA HIS A 120 -1.74 -6.33 -3.99
C HIS A 120 -3.24 -6.27 -4.23
N ILE A 121 -3.63 -6.73 -5.42
CA ILE A 121 -5.02 -6.75 -5.84
C ILE A 121 -5.75 -8.01 -5.35
N ALA A 122 -7.03 -7.85 -5.05
CA ALA A 122 -8.01 -8.90 -4.88
C ALA A 122 -8.73 -9.13 -6.21
N ILE A 123 -8.47 -10.30 -6.81
CA ILE A 123 -9.07 -10.68 -8.09
C ILE A 123 -10.60 -10.73 -7.97
N GLY A 124 -11.27 -9.96 -8.84
CA GLY A 124 -12.73 -9.83 -8.87
C GLY A 124 -13.30 -8.75 -7.93
N ALA A 125 -12.47 -8.10 -7.09
CA ALA A 125 -12.92 -7.03 -6.22
C ALA A 125 -12.39 -5.65 -6.65
N ASP A 126 -11.13 -5.56 -7.10
CA ASP A 126 -10.56 -4.28 -7.52
C ASP A 126 -11.03 -3.84 -8.91
N ILE A 127 -11.06 -2.52 -9.14
CA ILE A 127 -11.55 -1.88 -10.37
C ILE A 127 -10.91 -2.40 -11.65
N ALA A 128 -9.66 -2.85 -11.55
CA ALA A 128 -8.91 -3.43 -12.64
C ALA A 128 -9.69 -4.57 -13.33
N HIS A 129 -10.47 -5.35 -12.58
CA HIS A 129 -11.09 -6.59 -13.07
C HIS A 129 -12.40 -6.40 -13.83
N PHE A 130 -13.14 -5.32 -13.59
CA PHE A 130 -14.39 -5.05 -14.30
C PHE A 130 -14.23 -4.10 -15.49
N HIS A 131 -12.99 -3.68 -15.78
CA HIS A 131 -12.67 -2.88 -16.95
C HIS A 131 -12.50 -3.78 -18.21
N PRO A 132 -12.98 -3.38 -19.40
CA PRO A 132 -12.85 -4.20 -20.63
C PRO A 132 -11.41 -4.54 -21.04
N ALA A 133 -10.45 -3.73 -20.61
CA ALA A 133 -9.02 -3.96 -20.87
C ALA A 133 -8.35 -4.94 -19.88
N ALA A 134 -9.11 -5.58 -18.99
CA ALA A 134 -8.58 -6.49 -17.97
C ALA A 134 -7.78 -7.65 -18.59
N ASP A 135 -6.54 -7.81 -18.14
CA ASP A 135 -5.70 -8.97 -18.44
C ASP A 135 -5.34 -9.67 -17.12
N GLY A 136 -6.07 -10.74 -16.82
CA GLY A 136 -5.89 -11.50 -15.58
C GLY A 136 -4.50 -12.13 -15.44
N ALA A 137 -3.84 -12.48 -16.56
CA ALA A 137 -2.49 -13.03 -16.52
C ALA A 137 -1.48 -11.94 -16.14
N ALA A 138 -1.57 -10.76 -16.75
CA ALA A 138 -0.71 -9.62 -16.44
C ALA A 138 -0.91 -9.12 -14.99
N LEU A 139 -2.16 -8.96 -14.57
CA LEU A 139 -2.54 -8.56 -13.21
C LEU A 139 -2.03 -9.56 -12.15
N GLY A 140 -2.20 -10.86 -12.40
CA GLY A 140 -1.69 -11.91 -11.53
C GLY A 140 -0.17 -11.96 -11.47
N ALA A 141 0.50 -11.85 -12.63
CA ALA A 141 1.96 -11.89 -12.72
C ALA A 141 2.61 -10.71 -11.97
N THR A 142 2.16 -9.49 -12.24
CA THR A 142 2.70 -8.27 -11.61
C THR A 142 2.44 -8.23 -10.10
N THR A 143 1.24 -8.61 -9.66
CA THR A 143 0.91 -8.72 -8.22
C THR A 143 1.75 -9.80 -7.52
N HIS A 144 2.04 -10.91 -8.20
CA HIS A 144 2.91 -11.94 -7.64
C HIS A 144 4.38 -11.48 -7.57
N THR A 145 4.85 -10.74 -8.55
CA THR A 145 6.18 -10.07 -8.50
C THR A 145 6.26 -9.14 -7.29
N ASP A 146 5.22 -8.34 -7.05
CA ASP A 146 5.11 -7.49 -5.86
C ASP A 146 5.12 -8.28 -4.55
N PHE A 147 4.46 -9.44 -4.48
CA PHE A 147 4.53 -10.32 -3.31
C PHE A 147 5.95 -10.82 -3.02
N ARG A 148 6.71 -11.17 -4.06
CA ARG A 148 8.11 -11.60 -3.92
C ARG A 148 8.99 -10.45 -3.44
N LEU A 149 8.81 -9.24 -3.98
CA LEU A 149 9.51 -8.05 -3.52
C LEU A 149 9.18 -7.73 -2.05
N LEU A 150 7.90 -7.74 -1.68
CA LEU A 150 7.49 -7.52 -0.29
C LEU A 150 8.09 -8.56 0.65
N SER A 151 8.16 -9.83 0.24
CA SER A 151 8.76 -10.89 1.06
C SER A 151 10.25 -10.65 1.33
N GLU A 152 11.01 -10.17 0.34
CA GLU A 152 12.41 -9.75 0.53
C GLU A 152 12.53 -8.53 1.44
N ILE A 153 11.61 -7.56 1.35
CA ILE A 153 11.58 -6.40 2.25
C ILE A 153 11.26 -6.84 3.68
N VAL A 154 10.30 -7.75 3.87
CA VAL A 154 9.95 -8.32 5.17
C VAL A 154 11.13 -9.09 5.78
N ARG A 155 11.90 -9.83 4.97
CA ARG A 155 13.13 -10.51 5.44
C ARG A 155 14.10 -9.53 6.09
N ARG A 156 14.19 -8.29 5.59
CA ARG A 156 15.06 -7.24 6.12
C ARG A 156 14.54 -6.56 7.38
N MET A 157 13.35 -6.92 7.88
CA MET A 157 12.85 -6.41 9.14
C MET A 157 13.55 -7.02 10.37
N ASN A 158 14.30 -8.10 10.22
CA ASN A 158 14.98 -8.73 11.35
C ASN A 158 15.97 -7.76 12.04
N GLY A 159 15.87 -7.62 13.36
CA GLY A 159 16.78 -6.77 14.14
C GLY A 159 16.43 -5.28 14.13
N GLY A 160 15.13 -4.95 14.19
CA GLY A 160 14.63 -3.59 14.45
C GLY A 160 13.59 -3.09 13.46
N GLY A 161 13.15 -3.91 12.50
CA GLY A 161 12.21 -3.49 11.47
C GLY A 161 10.80 -3.22 12.00
N VAL A 162 10.04 -2.41 11.27
CA VAL A 162 8.67 -2.03 11.63
C VAL A 162 7.73 -2.21 10.44
N TYR A 163 6.58 -2.85 10.66
CA TYR A 163 5.47 -2.94 9.71
C TYR A 163 4.21 -2.31 10.30
N LEU A 164 3.65 -1.34 9.60
CA LEU A 164 2.39 -0.68 9.98
C LEU A 164 1.30 -1.13 9.01
N ASN A 165 0.20 -1.68 9.51
CA ASN A 165 -1.00 -1.93 8.73
C ASN A 165 -2.01 -0.80 8.98
N VAL A 166 -2.29 0.01 7.98
CA VAL A 166 -3.15 1.19 8.08
C VAL A 166 -4.32 1.06 7.11
N GLY A 167 -5.51 0.78 7.66
CA GLY A 167 -6.76 0.79 6.88
C GLY A 167 -6.96 -0.41 5.93
N SER A 168 -6.24 -1.53 6.13
CA SER A 168 -6.47 -2.77 5.38
C SER A 168 -6.97 -3.89 6.30
N ALA A 169 -8.24 -4.28 6.13
CA ALA A 169 -8.90 -5.25 7.01
C ALA A 169 -8.53 -6.71 6.69
N VAL A 170 -8.21 -7.04 5.44
CA VAL A 170 -8.02 -8.45 5.01
C VAL A 170 -6.79 -8.64 4.12
N ILE A 171 -6.69 -7.88 3.02
CA ILE A 171 -5.71 -8.13 1.95
C ILE A 171 -4.28 -8.05 2.48
N LEU A 172 -3.87 -6.90 3.05
CA LEU A 172 -2.51 -6.75 3.55
C LEU A 172 -2.22 -7.60 4.81
N PRO A 173 -3.15 -7.76 5.78
CA PRO A 173 -2.96 -8.69 6.89
C PRO A 173 -2.65 -10.13 6.44
N GLU A 174 -3.39 -10.68 5.46
CA GLU A 174 -3.12 -12.02 4.95
C GLU A 174 -1.77 -12.08 4.21
N ILE A 175 -1.50 -11.10 3.35
CA ILE A 175 -0.26 -11.06 2.55
C ILE A 175 0.98 -10.92 3.43
N PHE A 176 0.95 -10.00 4.40
CA PHE A 176 2.04 -9.82 5.35
C PHE A 176 2.34 -11.11 6.12
N LEU A 177 1.30 -11.80 6.61
CA LEU A 177 1.50 -13.07 7.29
C LEU A 177 2.11 -14.13 6.35
N LYS A 178 1.71 -14.19 5.08
CA LYS A 178 2.32 -15.12 4.11
C LYS A 178 3.78 -14.77 3.82
N ALA A 179 4.12 -13.48 3.72
CA ALA A 179 5.50 -13.04 3.57
C ALA A 179 6.35 -13.46 4.79
N VAL A 180 5.85 -13.24 6.01
CA VAL A 180 6.49 -13.69 7.26
C VAL A 180 6.68 -15.21 7.28
N THR A 181 5.65 -15.98 6.93
CA THR A 181 5.73 -17.44 6.84
C THR A 181 6.76 -17.89 5.81
N LEU A 182 6.78 -17.26 4.63
CA LEU A 182 7.74 -17.59 3.57
C LEU A 182 9.18 -17.35 4.03
N VAL A 183 9.45 -16.19 4.63
CA VAL A 183 10.78 -15.84 5.16
C VAL A 183 11.27 -16.89 6.16
N ARG A 184 10.40 -17.28 7.12
CA ARG A 184 10.73 -18.30 8.13
C ARG A 184 10.92 -19.69 7.53
N ASN A 185 10.06 -20.10 6.60
CA ASN A 185 10.15 -21.41 5.95
C ASN A 185 11.41 -21.57 5.11
N LEU A 186 11.97 -20.47 4.60
CA LEU A 186 13.26 -20.44 3.90
C LEU A 186 14.47 -20.42 4.87
N GLY A 187 14.24 -20.49 6.19
CA GLY A 187 15.29 -20.56 7.21
C GLY A 187 15.93 -19.21 7.54
N HIS A 188 15.35 -18.09 7.10
CA HIS A 188 15.86 -16.77 7.45
C HIS A 188 15.39 -16.34 8.86
N PRO A 189 16.25 -15.69 9.65
CA PRO A 189 15.85 -15.13 10.93
C PRO A 189 14.86 -13.98 10.70
N LEU A 190 13.84 -13.93 11.55
CA LEU A 190 12.86 -12.84 11.57
C LEU A 190 12.35 -12.65 13.01
N SER A 191 13.16 -11.95 13.78
CA SER A 191 12.96 -11.60 15.18
C SER A 191 13.36 -10.15 15.47
N ASP A 192 12.99 -9.66 16.65
CA ASP A 192 13.20 -8.29 17.11
C ASP A 192 12.63 -7.26 16.12
N PHE A 193 11.33 -7.35 15.85
CA PHE A 193 10.63 -6.40 14.98
C PHE A 193 9.31 -5.96 15.61
N THR A 194 8.81 -4.83 15.14
CA THR A 194 7.55 -4.25 15.62
C THR A 194 6.48 -4.30 14.53
N THR A 195 5.26 -4.63 14.91
CA THR A 195 4.09 -4.50 14.05
C THR A 195 3.02 -3.64 14.73
N ALA A 196 2.25 -2.91 13.95
CA ALA A 196 1.10 -2.18 14.47
C ALA A 196 -0.06 -2.21 13.49
N ASN A 197 -1.29 -2.36 14.00
CA ASN A 197 -2.51 -2.18 13.24
C ASN A 197 -3.19 -0.85 13.63
N PHE A 198 -3.46 -0.01 12.63
CA PHE A 198 -4.21 1.23 12.74
C PHE A 198 -5.52 1.07 11.97
N ASP A 199 -6.65 1.16 12.67
CA ASP A 199 -7.97 1.05 12.07
C ASP A 199 -9.04 1.70 12.97
N PHE A 200 -10.19 2.05 12.39
CA PHE A 200 -11.35 2.55 13.12
C PHE A 200 -11.91 1.49 14.09
N ILE A 201 -11.80 0.22 13.68
CA ILE A 201 -12.28 -0.94 14.42
C ILE A 201 -11.24 -2.07 14.42
N GLN A 202 -11.12 -2.80 15.52
CA GLN A 202 -10.20 -3.94 15.58
C GLN A 202 -10.88 -5.21 15.06
N SER A 203 -10.56 -5.57 13.82
CA SER A 203 -11.05 -6.78 13.18
C SER A 203 -10.19 -8.00 13.51
N TYR A 204 -10.76 -9.21 13.41
CA TYR A 204 -10.06 -10.46 13.71
C TYR A 204 -8.77 -10.64 12.90
N ARG A 205 -8.81 -10.32 11.59
CA ARG A 205 -7.69 -10.56 10.66
C ARG A 205 -6.48 -9.69 10.98
N PRO A 206 -6.55 -8.35 11.11
CA PRO A 206 -5.39 -7.56 11.49
C PRO A 206 -4.89 -7.90 12.91
N LEU A 207 -5.80 -8.09 13.87
CA LEU A 207 -5.41 -8.46 15.24
C LEU A 207 -4.62 -9.77 15.27
N THR A 208 -5.01 -10.75 14.45
CA THR A 208 -4.35 -12.06 14.45
C THR A 208 -3.11 -12.07 13.57
N ASN A 209 -3.21 -11.57 12.34
CA ASN A 209 -2.20 -11.74 11.30
C ASN A 209 -1.16 -10.61 11.24
N VAL A 210 -1.41 -9.47 11.90
CA VAL A 210 -0.44 -8.38 12.03
C VAL A 210 0.07 -8.31 13.48
N VAL A 211 -0.84 -8.25 14.45
CA VAL A 211 -0.50 -7.91 15.84
C VAL A 211 -0.02 -9.12 16.66
N ARG A 212 -0.53 -10.34 16.41
CA ARG A 212 -0.25 -11.51 17.27
C ARG A 212 0.70 -12.54 16.65
N ARG A 213 0.28 -13.19 15.56
CA ARG A 213 1.01 -14.33 14.96
C ARG A 213 2.42 -13.99 14.46
N PRO A 214 2.67 -12.83 13.83
CA PRO A 214 4.01 -12.52 13.35
C PRO A 214 5.03 -12.44 14.47
N VAL A 215 4.64 -11.90 15.63
CA VAL A 215 5.52 -11.59 16.76
C VAL A 215 5.43 -12.62 17.91
N SER A 216 4.76 -13.75 17.68
CA SER A 216 4.59 -14.80 18.70
C SER A 216 5.93 -15.37 19.16
N GLU A 217 5.93 -16.06 20.30
CA GLU A 217 7.11 -16.71 20.88
C GLU A 217 8.27 -15.73 21.18
N GLY A 218 7.94 -14.45 21.41
CA GLY A 218 8.94 -13.42 21.69
C GLY A 218 9.68 -12.91 20.47
N ALA A 219 9.22 -13.23 19.25
CA ALA A 219 9.85 -12.76 18.02
C ALA A 219 9.75 -11.24 17.82
N GLY A 220 8.89 -10.52 18.55
CA GLY A 220 8.77 -9.07 18.41
C GLY A 220 7.69 -8.48 19.29
N ARG A 221 7.20 -7.30 18.91
CA ARG A 221 6.11 -6.58 19.60
C ARG A 221 5.01 -6.18 18.63
N GLY A 222 3.76 -6.41 19.01
CA GLY A 222 2.60 -6.08 18.21
C GLY A 222 1.68 -5.12 18.94
N TYR A 223 1.22 -4.08 18.23
CA TYR A 223 0.34 -3.04 18.76
C TYR A 223 -0.97 -2.94 17.97
N ALA A 224 -2.07 -2.64 18.67
CA ALA A 224 -3.35 -2.34 18.05
C ALA A 224 -3.77 -0.93 18.48
N ILE A 225 -3.90 -0.03 17.50
CA ILE A 225 -4.25 1.38 17.70
C ILE A 225 -5.58 1.60 17.01
N THR A 226 -6.58 1.99 17.81
CA THR A 226 -7.94 2.23 17.34
C THR A 226 -8.19 3.72 17.26
N GLY A 227 -8.61 4.20 16.09
CA GLY A 227 -8.94 5.60 15.91
C GLY A 227 -8.96 6.00 14.43
N HIS A 228 -9.40 7.22 14.18
CA HIS A 228 -9.45 7.75 12.83
C HIS A 228 -8.05 7.92 12.24
N HIS A 229 -7.85 7.56 10.96
CA HIS A 229 -6.55 7.69 10.31
C HIS A 229 -6.10 9.15 10.26
N GLU A 230 -7.04 10.07 10.07
CA GLU A 230 -6.86 11.52 10.05
C GLU A 230 -6.38 12.09 11.39
N LEU A 231 -6.44 11.30 12.46
CA LEU A 231 -5.93 11.67 13.78
C LEU A 231 -4.69 10.87 14.13
N THR A 232 -4.76 9.54 14.00
CA THR A 232 -3.72 8.62 14.47
C THR A 232 -2.45 8.70 13.63
N ILE A 233 -2.54 8.92 12.32
CA ILE A 233 -1.36 9.02 11.45
C ILE A 233 -0.64 10.37 11.61
N PRO A 234 -1.34 11.52 11.65
CA PRO A 234 -0.69 12.79 11.99
C PRO A 234 -0.03 12.79 13.38
N LEU A 235 -0.65 12.18 14.38
CA LEU A 235 -0.04 12.05 15.71
C LEU A 235 1.22 11.19 15.68
N LEU A 236 1.19 10.03 15.01
CA LEU A 236 2.38 9.21 14.82
C LEU A 236 3.48 9.98 14.07
N ALA A 237 3.12 10.72 13.02
CA ALA A 237 4.05 11.54 12.26
C ALA A 237 4.71 12.61 13.14
N ALA A 238 3.93 13.29 13.97
CA ALA A 238 4.44 14.28 14.91
C ALA A 238 5.42 13.66 15.92
N GLU A 239 5.11 12.49 16.48
CA GLU A 239 6.03 11.77 17.38
C GLU A 239 7.34 11.37 16.69
N LEU A 240 7.28 10.87 15.45
CA LEU A 240 8.49 10.53 14.68
C LEU A 240 9.34 11.77 14.42
N ILE A 241 8.72 12.85 13.92
CA ILE A 241 9.43 14.07 13.53
C ILE A 241 10.02 14.80 14.75
N CYS A 242 9.26 14.90 15.84
CA CYS A 242 9.71 15.58 17.05
C CYS A 242 10.72 14.73 17.84
N GLY A 243 10.56 13.40 17.85
CA GLY A 243 11.46 12.48 18.54
C GLY A 243 12.88 12.51 18.01
N ASP A 244 13.05 12.62 16.69
CA ASP A 244 14.38 12.71 16.06
C ASP A 244 15.09 14.05 16.29
N GLY A 245 14.38 15.09 16.73
CA GLY A 245 14.97 16.38 17.13
C GLY A 245 15.61 16.38 18.52
N VAL A 246 15.50 15.28 19.28
CA VAL A 246 15.92 15.17 20.69
C VAL A 246 17.12 14.23 20.88
N SER A 247 17.66 13.64 19.81
CA SER A 247 18.86 12.76 19.84
C SER A 247 20.16 13.49 19.50
#